data_AF-H1UY98-F1
#
_entry.id   AF-H1UY98-F1
#
_cell.length_a   1.000
_cell.length_b   1.000
_cell.length_c   1.000
_cell.angle_alpha   90.00
_cell.angle_beta   90.00
_cell.angle_gamma   90.00
#
_symmetry.space_group_name_H-M   'P 1'
#
loop_
_entity.id
_entity.type
_entity.pdbx_description
1 polymer ?
#
loop_
_entity_poly.entity_id
_entity_poly.type
_entity_poly.pdbx_seq_one_letter_code
_entity_poly.pdbx_strand_id
1 'polypeptide(L)'
;MRVKVLLNSEGHLSCEASTVPAVPLENLFPERLPAPGSSKQAGEPSEESPVEVLIDTTETPQSEYTHYKTTKRAMYDTARDRAGIAPADRKEVLLVNSKDGNIMEGSLTTPFFWRNDRWVTPPVSAKYSPENGSGGQDGTSRRWALERGLAVEEEVKADSIADGEPCWVSNGVRGFTFGRVRFDPAKTS
;
A
#
# COMPACT_ATOMS: atom_id res chain seq x y z
N MET A 1 14.77 -7.59 10.66
CA MET A 1 14.17 -8.95 10.70
C MET A 1 12.72 -8.85 10.31
N ARG A 2 12.20 -9.81 9.54
CA ARG A 2 10.76 -9.98 9.29
C ARG A 2 10.28 -11.18 10.10
N VAL A 3 9.17 -11.02 10.81
CA VAL A 3 8.50 -12.09 11.53
C VAL A 3 7.15 -12.35 10.87
N LYS A 4 6.84 -13.61 10.59
CA LYS A 4 5.56 -14.05 10.04
C LYS A 4 4.94 -15.03 11.03
N VAL A 5 3.81 -14.65 11.60
CA VAL A 5 3.01 -15.50 12.49
C VAL A 5 1.84 -16.06 11.68
N LEU A 6 1.60 -17.36 11.76
CA LEU A 6 0.48 -18.05 11.13
C LEU A 6 -0.39 -18.71 12.20
N LEU A 7 -1.70 -18.58 12.06
CA LEU A 7 -2.70 -19.29 12.85
C LEU A 7 -3.60 -20.05 11.87
N ASN A 8 -3.69 -21.37 12.02
CA ASN A 8 -4.59 -22.18 11.19
C ASN A 8 -5.99 -22.30 11.83
N SER A 9 -6.94 -22.90 11.11
CA SER A 9 -8.32 -23.10 11.59
C SER A 9 -8.47 -24.07 12.75
N GLU A 10 -7.43 -24.85 13.07
CA GLU A 10 -7.39 -25.77 14.21
C GLU A 10 -6.81 -25.09 15.47
N GLY A 11 -6.39 -23.83 15.36
CA GLY A 11 -5.76 -23.08 16.45
C GLY A 11 -4.25 -23.30 16.59
N HIS A 12 -3.60 -23.96 15.62
CA HIS A 12 -2.15 -24.12 15.62
C HIS A 12 -1.45 -22.83 15.21
N LEU A 13 -0.58 -22.34 16.09
CA LEU A 13 0.27 -21.17 15.89
C LEU A 13 1.66 -21.60 15.40
N SER A 14 2.16 -20.98 14.33
CA SER A 14 3.56 -21.10 13.90
C SER A 14 4.19 -19.73 13.66
N CYS A 15 5.51 -19.68 13.76
CA CYS A 15 6.31 -18.45 13.63
C CYS A 15 7.53 -18.71 12.76
N GLU A 16 7.70 -17.89 11.72
CA GLU A 16 8.85 -17.88 10.84
C GLU A 16 9.57 -16.53 10.95
N ALA A 17 10.89 -16.56 11.10
CA ALA A 17 11.73 -15.37 11.07
C ALA A 17 12.66 -15.41 9.85
N SER A 18 12.80 -14.27 9.18
CA SER A 18 13.74 -14.13 8.06
C SER A 18 14.47 -12.80 8.08
N THR A 19 15.67 -12.80 7.50
CA THR A 19 16.47 -11.58 7.33
C THR A 19 15.89 -10.74 6.21
N VAL A 20 15.85 -9.43 6.44
CA VAL A 20 15.49 -8.41 5.44
C VAL A 20 16.60 -7.36 5.43
N PRO A 21 16.82 -6.67 4.31
CA PRO A 21 17.74 -5.54 4.27
C PRO A 21 17.46 -4.53 5.38
N ALA A 22 18.49 -3.87 5.88
CA ALA A 22 18.33 -2.82 6.86
C ALA A 22 17.49 -1.67 6.28
N VAL A 23 16.55 -1.16 7.07
CA VAL A 23 15.70 -0.04 6.71
C VAL A 23 16.03 1.10 7.69
N PRO A 24 16.31 2.32 7.21
CA PRO A 24 16.54 3.48 8.07
C PRO A 24 15.36 3.73 9.02
N LEU A 25 15.64 4.26 10.22
CA LEU A 25 14.59 4.58 11.18
C LEU A 25 13.62 5.63 10.63
N GLU A 26 14.11 6.61 9.86
CA GLU A 26 13.29 7.61 9.18
C GLU A 26 12.30 7.00 8.17
N ASN A 27 12.61 5.83 7.60
CA ASN A 27 11.66 5.09 6.76
C ASN A 27 10.67 4.29 7.59
N LEU A 28 11.06 3.74 8.74
CA LEU A 28 10.14 2.96 9.59
C LEU A 28 9.18 3.83 10.39
N PHE A 29 9.67 4.96 10.92
CA PHE A 29 8.99 5.85 11.84
C PHE A 29 9.27 7.32 11.48
N PRO A 30 8.84 7.80 10.29
CA PRO A 30 9.06 9.18 9.88
C PRO A 30 8.33 10.16 10.81
N GLU A 31 8.91 11.34 11.05
CA GLU A 31 8.21 12.41 11.78
C GLU A 31 7.10 13.03 10.93
N ARG A 32 7.29 13.04 9.61
CA ARG A 32 6.33 13.46 8.60
C ARG A 32 6.67 12.87 7.23
N LEU A 33 5.71 12.89 6.31
CA LEU A 33 5.97 12.62 4.90
C LEU A 33 6.20 13.95 4.16
N PRO A 34 7.28 14.09 3.38
CA PRO A 34 7.58 15.32 2.65
C PRO A 34 6.48 15.63 1.64
N ALA A 35 6.22 16.91 1.40
CA ALA A 35 5.35 17.33 0.30
C ALA A 35 6.07 17.11 -1.05
N PRO A 36 5.36 16.75 -2.13
CA PRO A 36 5.97 16.62 -3.45
C PRO A 36 6.75 17.88 -3.86
N GLY A 37 8.02 17.70 -4.25
CA GLY A 37 8.89 18.80 -4.70
C GLY A 37 9.48 19.65 -3.58
N SER A 38 9.22 19.33 -2.31
CA SER A 38 9.89 19.98 -1.18
C SER A 38 11.32 19.46 -0.98
N SER A 39 12.16 20.25 -0.31
CA SER A 39 13.52 19.81 0.03
C SER A 39 13.50 18.89 1.26
N LYS A 40 14.26 17.78 1.20
CA LYS A 40 14.38 16.83 2.31
C LYS A 40 14.84 17.51 3.60
N GLN A 41 14.16 17.20 4.69
CA GLN A 41 14.49 17.63 6.05
C GLN A 41 14.84 16.43 6.94
N ALA A 42 15.43 16.70 8.10
CA ALA A 42 15.74 15.68 9.08
C ALA A 42 14.46 14.98 9.56
N GLY A 43 14.51 13.66 9.77
CA GLY A 43 13.36 12.86 10.21
C GLY A 43 12.39 12.46 9.10
N GLU A 44 12.63 12.88 7.85
CA GLU A 44 11.85 12.48 6.68
C GLU A 44 12.41 11.19 6.03
N PRO A 45 11.52 10.31 5.53
CA PRO A 45 11.93 9.10 4.83
C PRO A 45 12.63 9.44 3.51
N SER A 46 13.52 8.56 3.05
CA SER A 46 14.21 8.76 1.78
C SER A 46 13.27 8.62 0.57
N GLU A 47 13.39 9.56 -0.37
CA GLU A 47 12.77 9.50 -1.71
C GLU A 47 13.70 8.86 -2.78
N GLU A 48 14.88 8.39 -2.37
CA GLU A 48 15.85 7.79 -3.28
C GLU A 48 15.35 6.44 -3.84
N SER A 49 15.63 6.22 -5.13
CA SER A 49 15.27 4.98 -5.84
C SER A 49 13.76 4.64 -5.72
N PRO A 50 12.86 5.50 -6.24
CA PRO A 50 11.42 5.27 -6.16
C PRO A 50 11.03 3.89 -6.67
N VAL A 51 10.06 3.25 -5.99
CA VAL A 51 9.42 2.04 -6.53
C VAL A 51 8.45 2.42 -7.64
N GLU A 52 8.32 1.59 -8.66
CA GLU A 52 7.25 1.76 -9.65
C GLU A 52 5.94 1.27 -9.04
N VAL A 53 4.91 2.11 -9.07
CA VAL A 53 3.58 1.78 -8.55
C VAL A 53 2.62 1.70 -9.71
N LEU A 54 2.23 0.48 -10.06
CA LEU A 54 1.29 0.20 -11.14
C LEU A 54 -0.14 0.22 -10.60
N ILE A 55 -1.12 0.53 -11.44
CA ILE A 55 -2.54 0.35 -11.12
C ILE A 55 -2.99 -0.93 -11.83
N ASP A 56 -3.62 -1.85 -11.09
CA ASP A 56 -4.16 -3.07 -11.68
C ASP A 56 -5.24 -2.72 -12.69
N THR A 57 -5.16 -3.35 -13.86
CA THR A 57 -6.12 -3.17 -14.96
C THR A 57 -7.38 -4.01 -14.76
N THR A 58 -7.43 -4.84 -13.72
CA THR A 58 -8.60 -5.63 -13.36
C THR A 58 -9.06 -5.24 -11.96
N GLU A 59 -10.34 -4.90 -11.85
CA GLU A 59 -10.96 -4.55 -10.58
C GLU A 59 -11.09 -5.78 -9.67
N THR A 60 -11.03 -5.54 -8.37
CA THR A 60 -11.15 -6.55 -7.33
C THR A 60 -12.33 -6.23 -6.42
N PRO A 61 -13.24 -7.18 -6.17
CA PRO A 61 -14.27 -6.99 -5.16
C PRO A 61 -13.66 -7.03 -3.76
N GLN A 62 -14.03 -6.06 -2.91
CA GLN A 62 -13.66 -6.12 -1.51
C GLN A 62 -14.28 -7.34 -0.81
N SER A 63 -13.54 -7.91 0.14
CA SER A 63 -13.96 -9.09 0.91
C SER A 63 -13.26 -9.15 2.27
N GLU A 64 -13.63 -10.12 3.10
CA GLU A 64 -12.89 -10.41 4.34
C GLU A 64 -11.41 -10.74 4.07
N TYR A 65 -11.09 -11.28 2.90
CA TYR A 65 -9.72 -11.63 2.51
C TYR A 65 -8.90 -10.43 2.02
N THR A 66 -9.56 -9.33 1.64
CA THR A 66 -8.86 -8.05 1.44
C THR A 66 -8.73 -7.27 2.74
N HIS A 67 -9.68 -7.45 3.66
CA HIS A 67 -9.70 -6.72 4.93
C HIS A 67 -8.77 -7.30 6.00
N TYR A 68 -8.76 -8.61 6.16
CA TYR A 68 -7.91 -9.31 7.12
C TYR A 68 -6.70 -9.92 6.43
N LYS A 69 -5.54 -9.81 7.09
CA LYS A 69 -4.31 -10.43 6.60
C LYS A 69 -4.38 -11.95 6.75
N THR A 70 -4.64 -12.66 5.65
CA THR A 70 -4.65 -14.13 5.59
C THR A 70 -3.65 -14.68 4.57
N THR A 71 -3.54 -16.01 4.48
CA THR A 71 -2.78 -16.70 3.42
C THR A 71 -3.58 -16.87 2.13
N LYS A 72 -4.89 -16.59 2.13
CA LYS A 72 -5.72 -16.59 0.91
C LYS A 72 -5.48 -15.28 0.17
N ARG A 73 -4.61 -15.32 -0.85
CA ARG A 73 -4.04 -14.13 -1.50
C ARG A 73 -4.17 -14.11 -3.01
N ALA A 74 -5.00 -14.97 -3.60
CA ALA A 74 -5.13 -15.11 -5.05
C ALA A 74 -5.42 -13.78 -5.78
N MET A 75 -6.22 -12.88 -5.21
CA MET A 75 -6.46 -11.55 -5.80
C MET A 75 -5.18 -10.72 -5.91
N TYR A 76 -4.33 -10.75 -4.89
CA TYR A 76 -3.06 -10.02 -4.87
C TYR A 76 -2.02 -10.69 -5.77
N ASP A 77 -1.95 -12.02 -5.75
CA ASP A 77 -0.98 -12.77 -6.53
C ASP A 77 -1.29 -12.61 -8.03
N THR A 78 -2.56 -12.71 -8.43
CA THR A 78 -2.96 -12.49 -9.83
C THR A 78 -2.81 -11.04 -10.27
N ALA A 79 -2.99 -10.04 -9.39
CA ALA A 79 -2.69 -8.63 -9.69
C ALA A 79 -1.20 -8.44 -10.00
N ARG A 80 -0.32 -9.06 -9.21
CA ARG A 80 1.13 -9.02 -9.42
C ARG A 80 1.53 -9.74 -10.70
N ASP A 81 0.90 -10.88 -11.00
CA ASP A 81 1.14 -11.63 -12.24
C ASP A 81 0.76 -10.81 -13.48
N ARG A 82 -0.42 -10.18 -13.47
CA ARG A 82 -0.87 -9.26 -14.55
C ARG A 82 0.08 -8.08 -14.74
N ALA A 83 0.62 -7.57 -13.65
CA ALA A 83 1.57 -6.47 -13.65
C ALA A 83 3.02 -6.91 -13.92
N GLY A 84 3.27 -8.20 -14.12
CA GLY A 84 4.61 -8.76 -14.37
C GLY A 84 5.59 -8.57 -13.21
N ILE A 85 5.10 -8.51 -11.96
CA ILE A 85 5.92 -8.20 -10.79
C ILE A 85 6.47 -9.49 -10.15
N ALA A 86 7.77 -9.71 -10.32
CA ALA A 86 8.49 -10.77 -9.63
C ALA A 86 8.73 -10.45 -8.14
N PRO A 87 9.00 -11.44 -7.27
CA PRO A 87 9.19 -11.21 -5.83
C PRO A 87 10.33 -10.25 -5.46
N ALA A 88 11.37 -10.15 -6.29
CA ALA A 88 12.54 -9.30 -6.06
C ALA A 88 12.38 -7.89 -6.65
N ASP A 89 11.33 -7.65 -7.42
CA ASP A 89 11.14 -6.38 -8.12
C ASP A 89 10.84 -5.25 -7.15
N ARG A 90 11.38 -4.07 -7.46
CA ARG A 90 11.05 -2.81 -6.79
C ARG A 90 9.78 -2.20 -7.40
N LYS A 91 8.73 -3.02 -7.49
CA LYS A 91 7.42 -2.62 -8.01
C LYS A 91 6.31 -3.03 -7.05
N GLU A 92 5.25 -2.25 -7.09
CA GLU A 92 4.00 -2.53 -6.41
C GLU A 92 2.85 -2.38 -7.40
N VAL A 93 1.74 -3.08 -7.14
CA VAL A 93 0.50 -2.92 -7.90
C VAL A 93 -0.64 -2.58 -6.94
N LEU A 94 -1.39 -1.52 -7.28
CA LEU A 94 -2.56 -1.05 -6.56
C LEU A 94 -3.81 -1.76 -7.06
N LEU A 95 -4.64 -2.21 -6.12
CA LEU A 95 -5.90 -2.86 -6.42
C LEU A 95 -7.02 -1.81 -6.47
N VAL A 96 -7.85 -1.90 -7.49
CA VAL A 96 -9.03 -1.04 -7.69
C VAL A 96 -10.28 -1.77 -7.23
N ASN A 97 -11.10 -1.13 -6.40
CA ASN A 97 -12.35 -1.71 -5.92
C ASN A 97 -13.39 -1.75 -7.05
N SER A 98 -13.93 -2.93 -7.34
CA SER A 98 -14.97 -3.08 -8.37
C SER A 98 -16.31 -2.44 -8.01
N LYS A 99 -16.51 -2.04 -6.75
CA LYS A 99 -17.75 -1.38 -6.31
C LYS A 99 -17.87 0.02 -6.89
N ASP A 100 -16.77 0.76 -6.95
CA ASP A 100 -16.80 2.21 -7.16
C ASP A 100 -15.57 2.78 -7.89
N GLY A 101 -14.59 1.95 -8.24
CA GLY A 101 -13.36 2.39 -8.89
C GLY A 101 -12.36 3.09 -7.96
N ASN A 102 -12.56 3.06 -6.64
CA ASN A 102 -11.60 3.59 -5.67
C ASN A 102 -10.39 2.67 -5.53
N ILE A 103 -9.21 3.24 -5.32
CA ILE A 103 -8.03 2.49 -4.89
C ILE A 103 -8.28 1.92 -3.49
N MET A 104 -7.99 0.62 -3.31
CA MET A 104 -8.07 -0.04 -2.01
C MET A 104 -6.71 0.05 -1.29
N GLU A 105 -5.73 -0.65 -1.84
CA GLU A 105 -4.40 -0.85 -1.27
C GLU A 105 -3.44 -1.37 -2.36
N GLY A 106 -2.16 -1.53 -2.03
CA GLY A 106 -1.20 -2.27 -2.84
C GLY A 106 -1.20 -3.77 -2.51
N SER A 107 -0.61 -4.59 -3.37
CA SER A 107 -0.54 -6.04 -3.18
C SER A 107 0.16 -6.48 -1.88
N LEU A 108 1.05 -5.62 -1.36
CA LEU A 108 1.81 -5.81 -0.12
C LEU A 108 1.86 -4.56 0.77
N THR A 109 1.15 -3.48 0.43
CA THR A 109 1.35 -2.15 1.02
C THR A 109 0.06 -1.32 1.09
N THR A 110 0.07 -0.26 1.90
CA THR A 110 -0.95 0.80 1.89
C THR A 110 -0.44 2.01 1.11
N PRO A 111 -1.18 2.56 0.15
CA PRO A 111 -0.79 3.75 -0.60
C PRO A 111 -1.18 5.06 0.10
N PHE A 112 -0.43 6.12 -0.20
CA PHE A 112 -0.68 7.49 0.22
C PHE A 112 -0.47 8.42 -0.97
N PHE A 113 -1.43 9.32 -1.19
CA PHE A 113 -1.46 10.25 -2.32
C PHE A 113 -1.50 11.69 -1.84
N TRP A 114 -0.94 12.61 -2.62
CA TRP A 114 -0.95 14.03 -2.26
C TRP A 114 -2.21 14.71 -2.83
N ARG A 115 -3.10 15.19 -1.96
CA ARG A 115 -4.34 15.86 -2.34
C ARG A 115 -4.55 17.05 -1.42
N ASN A 116 -4.92 18.21 -1.96
CA ASN A 116 -5.28 19.40 -1.17
C ASN A 116 -4.24 19.73 -0.05
N ASP A 117 -2.96 19.77 -0.43
CA ASP A 117 -1.82 20.06 0.45
C ASP A 117 -1.63 19.12 1.65
N ARG A 118 -2.10 17.88 1.53
CA ARG A 118 -1.94 16.84 2.55
C ARG A 118 -1.78 15.45 1.92
N TRP A 119 -1.20 14.54 2.69
CA TRP A 119 -1.20 13.12 2.34
C TRP A 119 -2.54 12.48 2.72
N VAL A 120 -3.13 11.76 1.79
CA VAL A 120 -4.38 11.01 1.99
C VAL A 120 -4.15 9.53 1.74
N THR A 121 -4.88 8.67 2.45
CA THR A 121 -4.88 7.22 2.23
C THR A 121 -6.33 6.72 2.14
N PRO A 122 -6.62 5.67 1.35
CA PRO A 122 -7.98 5.16 1.23
C PRO A 122 -8.61 4.81 2.60
N PRO A 123 -9.90 5.15 2.82
CA PRO A 123 -10.60 4.82 4.06
C PRO A 123 -10.81 3.31 4.19
N VAL A 124 -10.57 2.78 5.39
CA VAL A 124 -10.78 1.35 5.71
C VAL A 124 -11.62 1.26 6.97
N SER A 125 -12.76 0.58 6.88
CA SER A 125 -13.61 0.33 8.05
C SER A 125 -12.86 -0.49 9.12
N ALA A 126 -12.99 -0.15 10.40
CA ALA A 126 -12.32 -0.88 11.50
C ALA A 126 -12.74 -2.36 11.64
N LYS A 127 -13.88 -2.72 11.07
CA LYS A 127 -14.33 -4.10 10.86
C LYS A 127 -14.72 -4.24 9.41
N TYR A 128 -14.59 -5.45 8.87
CA TYR A 128 -15.06 -5.73 7.52
C TYR A 128 -16.51 -5.28 7.34
N SER A 129 -16.73 -4.50 6.29
CA SER A 129 -18.05 -4.10 5.81
C SER A 129 -18.03 -4.20 4.29
N PRO A 130 -19.00 -4.89 3.67
CA PRO A 130 -19.13 -4.87 2.21
C PRO A 130 -19.53 -3.48 1.67
N GLU A 131 -20.07 -2.62 2.55
CA GLU A 131 -20.63 -1.33 2.13
C GLU A 131 -19.74 -0.13 2.44
N ASN A 132 -18.94 -0.19 3.51
CA ASN A 132 -18.26 0.99 4.05
C ASN A 132 -16.75 0.93 3.83
N GLY A 133 -16.17 2.08 3.46
CA GLY A 133 -14.75 2.22 3.15
C GLY A 133 -14.42 1.78 1.72
N SER A 134 -13.19 2.03 1.31
CA SER A 134 -12.69 1.69 -0.03
C SER A 134 -12.31 0.21 -0.15
N GLY A 135 -12.40 -0.59 0.91
CA GLY A 135 -11.86 -1.95 0.96
C GLY A 135 -10.40 -1.96 1.42
N GLY A 136 -9.72 -3.09 1.26
CA GLY A 136 -8.32 -3.27 1.67
C GLY A 136 -8.09 -3.46 3.17
N GLN A 137 -6.81 -3.63 3.53
CA GLN A 137 -6.38 -4.07 4.86
C GLN A 137 -6.20 -2.90 5.84
N ASP A 138 -6.69 -3.04 7.07
CA ASP A 138 -6.38 -2.11 8.17
C ASP A 138 -4.93 -2.32 8.69
N GLY A 139 -3.96 -1.88 7.89
CA GLY A 139 -2.54 -2.12 8.12
C GLY A 139 -1.97 -1.42 9.35
N THR A 140 -0.97 -2.03 10.00
CA THR A 140 -0.36 -1.46 11.21
C THR A 140 0.39 -0.15 10.94
N SER A 141 1.15 -0.05 9.84
CA SER A 141 1.83 1.19 9.44
C SER A 141 0.84 2.27 9.01
N ARG A 142 -0.26 1.88 8.36
CA ARG A 142 -1.39 2.75 8.00
C ARG A 142 -2.01 3.37 9.25
N ARG A 143 -2.46 2.54 10.19
CA ARG A 143 -3.07 3.00 11.46
C ARG A 143 -2.11 3.91 12.21
N TRP A 144 -0.83 3.54 12.31
CA TRP A 144 0.20 4.37 12.93
C TRP A 144 0.34 5.75 12.24
N ALA A 145 0.31 5.80 10.91
CA ALA A 145 0.37 7.05 10.15
C ALA A 145 -0.80 7.98 10.46
N LEU A 146 -2.02 7.42 10.51
CA LEU A 146 -3.25 8.15 10.84
C LEU A 146 -3.22 8.68 12.28
N GLU A 147 -2.85 7.84 13.25
CA GLU A 147 -2.73 8.21 14.67
C GLU A 147 -1.70 9.32 14.91
N ARG A 148 -0.68 9.41 14.05
CA ARG A 148 0.38 10.43 14.11
C ARG A 148 0.10 11.65 13.24
N GLY A 149 -1.00 11.68 12.50
CA GLY A 149 -1.36 12.79 11.62
C GLY A 149 -0.46 12.95 10.39
N LEU A 150 0.26 11.89 9.98
CA LEU A 150 1.07 11.90 8.75
C LEU A 150 0.20 11.88 7.50
N ALA A 151 -1.00 11.32 7.62
CA ALA A 151 -2.00 11.26 6.58
C ALA A 151 -3.39 11.28 7.21
N VAL A 152 -4.39 11.43 6.35
CA VAL A 152 -5.82 11.40 6.68
C VAL A 152 -6.54 10.47 5.71
N GLU A 153 -7.73 10.03 6.08
CA GLU A 153 -8.55 9.23 5.17
C GLU A 153 -9.22 10.12 4.11
N GLU A 154 -9.11 9.71 2.84
CA GLU A 154 -9.84 10.27 1.70
C GLU A 154 -9.95 9.19 0.61
N GLU A 155 -11.10 9.11 -0.05
CA GLU A 155 -11.24 8.24 -1.21
C GLU A 155 -10.36 8.72 -2.36
N VAL A 156 -9.72 7.80 -3.08
CA VAL A 156 -8.90 8.10 -4.25
C VAL A 156 -9.40 7.24 -5.40
N LYS A 157 -10.00 7.86 -6.41
CA LYS A 157 -10.44 7.16 -7.63
C LYS A 157 -9.23 6.82 -8.50
N ALA A 158 -9.23 5.64 -9.09
CA ALA A 158 -8.16 5.21 -9.98
C ALA A 158 -7.98 6.14 -11.19
N ASP A 159 -9.07 6.70 -11.71
CA ASP A 159 -9.07 7.65 -12.84
C ASP A 159 -8.58 9.06 -12.49
N SER A 160 -8.48 9.39 -11.20
CA SER A 160 -7.95 10.66 -10.70
C SER A 160 -6.43 10.69 -10.59
N ILE A 161 -5.78 9.53 -10.72
CA ILE A 161 -4.33 9.38 -10.60
C ILE A 161 -3.68 9.70 -11.94
N ALA A 162 -2.52 10.35 -11.93
CA ALA A 162 -1.75 10.65 -13.14
C ALA A 162 -0.50 9.76 -13.29
N ASP A 163 -0.05 9.54 -14.53
CA ASP A 163 1.26 8.93 -14.77
C ASP A 163 2.38 9.80 -14.20
N GLY A 164 3.32 9.18 -13.49
CA GLY A 164 4.43 9.84 -12.81
C GLY A 164 4.06 10.49 -11.47
N GLU A 165 2.80 10.40 -11.04
CA GLU A 165 2.34 10.97 -9.77
C GLU A 165 3.17 10.41 -8.60
N PRO A 166 3.74 11.29 -7.74
CA PRO A 166 4.45 10.86 -6.56
C PRO A 166 3.49 10.30 -5.51
N CYS A 167 3.87 9.19 -4.90
CA CYS A 167 3.11 8.57 -3.82
C CYS A 167 4.05 7.98 -2.77
N TRP A 168 3.49 7.63 -1.62
CA TRP A 168 4.15 6.75 -0.66
C TRP A 168 3.40 5.42 -0.60
N VAL A 169 4.13 4.34 -0.36
CA VAL A 169 3.55 3.04 0.00
C VAL A 169 4.16 2.57 1.32
N SER A 170 3.35 1.96 2.19
CA SER A 170 3.86 1.48 3.47
C SER A 170 3.44 0.07 3.86
N ASN A 171 4.27 -0.60 4.65
CA ASN A 171 3.88 -1.79 5.41
C ASN A 171 4.73 -1.93 6.68
N GLY A 172 4.31 -2.82 7.58
CA GLY A 172 5.00 -3.08 8.85
C GLY A 172 6.40 -3.74 8.74
N VAL A 173 6.90 -4.01 7.53
CA VAL A 173 8.24 -4.61 7.32
C VAL A 173 9.23 -3.59 6.78
N ARG A 174 8.80 -2.75 5.83
CA ARG A 174 9.65 -1.78 5.12
C ARG A 174 9.37 -0.33 5.51
N GLY A 175 8.37 -0.08 6.36
CA GLY A 175 7.97 1.28 6.68
C GLY A 175 7.41 1.98 5.45
N PHE A 176 7.73 3.26 5.28
CA PHE A 176 7.33 4.13 4.18
C PHE A 176 8.40 4.13 3.09
N THR A 177 7.98 3.82 1.87
CA THR A 177 8.81 3.77 0.68
C THR A 177 8.23 4.72 -0.36
N PHE A 178 9.07 5.57 -0.94
CA PHE A 178 8.64 6.50 -1.98
C PHE A 178 8.38 5.74 -3.28
N GLY A 179 7.30 6.10 -3.96
CA GLY A 179 6.87 5.50 -5.20
C GLY A 179 6.52 6.56 -6.25
N ARG A 180 6.54 6.13 -7.51
CA ARG A 180 5.97 6.90 -8.62
C ARG A 180 4.98 6.03 -9.36
N VAL A 181 3.78 6.57 -9.56
CA VAL A 181 2.76 5.88 -10.34
C VAL A 181 3.24 5.74 -11.78
N ARG A 182 3.03 4.56 -12.35
CA ARG A 182 3.28 4.28 -13.76
C ARG A 182 2.07 3.60 -14.38
N PHE A 183 1.64 4.12 -15.52
CA PHE A 183 0.69 3.40 -16.35
C PHE A 183 1.42 2.39 -17.22
N ASP A 184 0.84 1.21 -17.39
CA ASP A 184 1.44 0.16 -18.21
C ASP A 184 1.47 0.64 -19.68
N PRO A 185 2.66 0.87 -20.26
CA PRO A 185 2.78 1.36 -21.63
C PRO A 185 2.26 0.36 -22.67
N ALA A 186 2.09 -0.92 -22.32
CA ALA A 186 1.53 -1.94 -23.20
C ALA A 186 -0.01 -1.85 -23.35
N LYS A 187 -0.67 -0.93 -22.63
CA LYS A 187 -2.14 -0.81 -22.58
C LYS A 187 -2.67 0.58 -22.89
N THR A 188 -1.82 1.52 -23.30
CA THR A 188 -2.26 2.80 -23.90
C THR A 188 -2.69 2.53 -25.34
N SER A 189 -3.96 2.16 -25.56
CA SER A 189 -4.58 2.06 -26.89
C SER A 189 -6.03 2.48 -26.83
#